data_AF-A0A6G3C4G4-F1
#
_entry.id   AF-A0A6G3C4G4-F1
#
_cell.length_a   1.000
_cell.length_b   1.000
_cell.length_c   1.000
_cell.angle_alpha   90.00
_cell.angle_beta   90.00
_cell.angle_gamma   90.00
#
_symmetry.space_group_name_H-M   'P 1'
#
loop_
_entity.id
_entity.type
_entity.pdbx_description
1 polymer ?
#
loop_
_entity_poly.entity_id
_entity_poly.type
_entity_poly.pdbx_seq_one_letter_code
_entity_poly.pdbx_strand_id
1 'polypeptide(L)'
;VGPVGARLRATAHTPSADWAARLVALGPDGHAERLAVGVVRRTEPAGRAAEFTIGLGRLTRRLRAGTRLRLEIAGHHFPAHARNPHTGDDPVTAHRLLPSRREVDPAAVALTLHVLPSRPTPTDPAEEILR
;
A
#
# COMPACT_ATOMS: atom_id res chain seq x y z
N VAL A 1 17.65 -3.23 -0.79
CA VAL A 1 16.21 -3.50 -1.03
C VAL A 1 15.54 -3.64 0.32
N GLY A 2 14.53 -2.83 0.65
CA GLY A 2 13.91 -2.84 1.99
C GLY A 2 12.38 -2.98 1.94
N PRO A 3 11.73 -3.47 3.01
CA PRO A 3 10.28 -3.54 3.08
C PRO A 3 9.65 -2.14 3.09
N VAL A 4 8.45 -2.02 2.53
CA VAL A 4 7.68 -0.78 2.50
C VAL A 4 6.34 -1.03 3.18
N GLY A 5 5.92 -0.12 4.05
CA GLY A 5 4.67 -0.23 4.81
C GLY A 5 3.96 1.10 4.95
N ALA A 6 2.63 1.07 4.92
CA ALA A 6 1.79 2.20 5.29
C ALA A 6 0.94 1.81 6.50
N ARG A 7 1.14 2.47 7.64
CA ARG A 7 0.33 2.31 8.84
C ARG A 7 -0.80 3.32 8.82
N LEU A 8 -2.02 2.83 9.06
CA LEU A 8 -3.25 3.61 9.07
C LEU A 8 -4.01 3.36 10.37
N ARG A 9 -4.62 4.41 10.93
CA ARG A 9 -5.80 4.27 11.79
C ARG A 9 -7.03 4.59 10.95
N ALA A 10 -7.93 3.62 10.83
CA ALA A 10 -9.06 3.72 9.94
C ALA A 10 -10.31 3.00 10.46
N THR A 11 -11.47 3.44 9.99
CA THR A 11 -12.78 2.88 10.34
C THR A 11 -13.50 2.44 9.08
N ALA A 12 -14.04 1.22 9.09
CA ALA A 12 -15.01 0.75 8.10
C ALA A 12 -16.37 0.56 8.75
N HIS A 13 -17.44 0.90 8.04
CA HIS A 13 -18.83 0.77 8.53
C HIS A 13 -19.52 -0.51 8.00
N THR A 14 -18.72 -1.50 7.60
CA THR A 14 -19.16 -2.82 7.11
C THR A 14 -18.34 -3.92 7.77
N PRO A 15 -18.87 -5.17 7.89
CA PRO A 15 -18.16 -6.28 8.51
C PRO A 15 -16.79 -6.62 7.89
N SER A 16 -16.61 -6.33 6.61
CA SER A 16 -15.34 -6.51 5.89
C SER A 16 -15.04 -5.29 5.04
N ALA A 17 -13.76 -4.95 4.92
CA ALA A 17 -13.28 -3.87 4.05
C ALA A 17 -11.87 -4.13 3.51
N ASP A 18 -11.65 -3.74 2.26
CA ASP A 18 -10.32 -3.67 1.67
C ASP A 18 -9.73 -2.28 1.84
N TRP A 19 -8.43 -2.26 2.13
CA TRP A 19 -7.61 -1.07 2.18
C TRP A 19 -6.43 -1.27 1.25
N ALA A 20 -6.41 -0.50 0.17
CA ALA A 20 -5.33 -0.47 -0.80
C ALA A 20 -4.47 0.78 -0.58
N ALA A 21 -3.16 0.60 -0.60
CA ALA A 21 -2.18 1.69 -0.59
C ALA A 21 -1.31 1.60 -1.84
N ARG A 22 -1.09 2.74 -2.51
CA ARG A 22 -0.17 2.87 -3.64
C ARG A 22 0.86 3.96 -3.35
N LEU A 23 2.13 3.61 -3.48
CA LEU A 23 3.22 4.57 -3.44
C LEU A 23 3.57 5.01 -4.85
N VAL A 24 3.57 6.31 -5.09
CA VAL A 24 3.80 6.93 -6.40
C VAL A 24 4.93 7.94 -6.31
N ALA A 25 5.86 7.89 -7.25
CA ALA A 25 6.83 8.94 -7.49
C ALA A 25 6.27 9.93 -8.51
N LEU A 26 6.20 11.20 -8.13
CA LEU A 26 5.88 12.31 -9.02
C LEU A 26 7.19 12.97 -9.44
N GLY A 27 7.56 12.76 -10.70
CA GLY A 27 8.74 13.35 -11.31
C GLY A 27 8.61 14.87 -11.45
N PRO A 28 9.73 15.61 -11.49
CA PRO A 28 9.72 17.05 -11.73
C PRO A 28 9.18 17.42 -13.13
N ASP A 29 9.14 16.46 -14.05
CA ASP A 29 8.56 16.51 -15.38
C ASP A 29 7.03 16.29 -15.40
N GLY A 30 6.41 16.08 -14.25
CA GLY A 30 4.97 15.85 -14.10
C GLY A 30 4.54 14.38 -14.29
N HIS A 31 5.48 13.46 -14.57
CA HIS A 31 5.15 12.04 -14.70
C HIS A 31 4.88 11.39 -13.34
N ALA A 32 3.84 10.55 -13.27
CA ALA A 32 3.49 9.78 -12.09
C ALA A 32 3.82 8.29 -12.30
N GLU A 33 4.80 7.78 -11.58
CA GLU A 33 5.23 6.38 -11.63
C GLU A 33 4.82 5.64 -10.36
N ARG A 34 4.05 4.55 -10.51
CA ARG A 34 3.75 3.65 -9.41
C ARG A 34 5.01 2.89 -9.00
N LEU A 35 5.46 3.09 -7.76
CA LEU A 35 6.60 2.37 -7.18
C LEU A 35 6.19 1.05 -6.54
N ALA A 36 5.08 1.07 -5.78
CA ALA A 36 4.62 -0.08 -5.02
C ALA A 36 3.12 -0.03 -4.79
N VAL A 37 2.51 -1.18 -4.57
CA VAL A 37 1.09 -1.31 -4.20
C VAL A 37 0.93 -2.44 -3.19
N GLY A 38 0.08 -2.24 -2.20
CA GLY A 38 -0.29 -3.22 -1.20
C GLY A 38 -1.78 -3.18 -0.96
N VAL A 39 -2.37 -4.33 -0.62
CA VAL A 39 -3.79 -4.44 -0.26
C VAL A 39 -3.89 -5.33 0.97
N VAL A 40 -4.72 -4.94 1.93
CA VAL A 40 -5.13 -5.79 3.05
C VAL A 40 -6.64 -5.81 3.14
N ARG A 41 -7.21 -6.99 3.36
CA ARG A 41 -8.60 -7.16 3.76
C ARG A 41 -8.67 -7.27 5.27
N ARG A 42 -9.56 -6.50 5.89
CA ARG A 42 -9.76 -6.48 7.34
C ARG A 42 -11.21 -6.79 7.68
N THR A 43 -11.39 -7.54 8.75
CA THR A 43 -12.68 -7.84 9.37
C THR A 43 -12.63 -7.29 10.79
N GLU A 44 -13.09 -6.06 10.94
CA GLU A 44 -13.16 -5.34 12.22
C GLU A 44 -14.63 -5.11 12.57
N PRO A 45 -14.98 -4.94 13.85
CA PRO A 45 -16.31 -4.48 14.22
C PRO A 45 -16.67 -3.18 13.49
N ALA A 46 -17.81 -3.17 12.79
CA ALA A 46 -18.23 -2.02 12.00
C ALA A 46 -18.32 -0.74 12.88
N GLY A 47 -17.82 0.37 12.34
CA GLY A 47 -17.82 1.67 13.02
C GLY A 47 -16.74 1.83 14.09
N ARG A 48 -15.89 0.83 14.33
CA ARG A 48 -14.75 0.92 15.25
C ARG A 48 -13.46 1.23 14.48
N ALA A 49 -12.70 2.21 14.97
CA ALA A 49 -11.38 2.51 14.46
C ALA A 49 -10.39 1.41 14.85
N ALA A 50 -9.59 0.96 13.89
CA ALA A 50 -8.50 0.02 14.09
C ALA A 50 -7.20 0.59 13.51
N GLU A 51 -6.07 0.24 14.13
CA GLU A 51 -4.74 0.53 13.60
C GLU A 51 -4.15 -0.72 12.96
N PHE A 52 -3.63 -0.59 11.74
CA PHE A 52 -3.02 -1.70 11.01
C PHE A 52 -2.02 -1.20 9.98
N THR A 53 -1.18 -2.11 9.48
CA THR A 53 -0.20 -1.83 8.43
C THR A 53 -0.57 -2.54 7.14
N ILE A 54 -0.51 -1.80 6.04
CA ILE A 54 -0.57 -2.32 4.67
C ILE A 54 0.87 -2.52 4.21
N GLY A 55 1.28 -3.77 4.02
CA GLY A 55 2.57 -4.09 3.41
C GLY A 55 2.54 -3.80 1.91
N LEU A 56 3.48 -3.01 1.42
CA LEU A 56 3.64 -2.67 -0.02
C LEU A 56 4.74 -3.50 -0.70
N GLY A 57 5.20 -4.58 -0.04
CA GLY A 57 6.28 -5.43 -0.54
C GLY A 57 7.66 -4.84 -0.23
N ARG A 58 8.63 -5.07 -1.13
CA ARG A 58 10.00 -4.58 -1.01
C ARG A 58 10.35 -3.70 -2.20
N LEU A 59 11.08 -2.61 -1.93
CA LEU A 59 11.45 -1.63 -2.95
C LEU A 59 12.96 -1.36 -2.93
N THR A 60 13.51 -1.11 -4.10
CA THR A 60 14.79 -0.42 -4.29
C THR A 60 14.62 0.56 -5.45
N ARG A 61 14.85 1.85 -5.19
CA ARG A 61 14.69 2.88 -6.22
C ARG A 61 15.59 4.07 -5.92
N ARG A 62 16.28 4.56 -6.95
CA ARG A 62 16.94 5.87 -6.91
C ARG A 62 15.94 6.92 -7.42
N LEU A 63 15.67 7.92 -6.59
CA LEU A 63 14.79 9.04 -6.93
C LEU A 63 15.66 10.24 -7.38
N ARG A 64 15.19 10.99 -8.38
CA ARG A 64 15.86 12.22 -8.80
C ARG A 64 15.56 13.33 -7.79
N ALA A 65 16.44 14.32 -7.70
CA ALA A 65 16.15 15.53 -6.93
C ALA A 65 14.86 16.19 -7.45
N GLY A 66 14.03 16.71 -6.55
CA GLY A 66 12.73 17.28 -6.88
C GLY A 66 11.57 16.27 -7.02
N THR A 67 11.84 14.95 -7.00
CA THR A 67 10.77 13.95 -6.96
C THR A 67 9.96 14.07 -5.68
N ARG A 68 8.63 14.07 -5.79
CA ARG A 68 7.71 14.00 -4.65
C ARG A 68 7.15 12.60 -4.50
N LEU A 69 7.03 12.12 -3.27
CA LEU A 69 6.34 10.88 -2.98
C LEU A 69 4.88 11.16 -2.64
N ARG A 70 3.97 10.41 -3.26
CA ARG A 70 2.54 10.44 -2.99
C ARG A 70 2.09 9.06 -2.51
N LEU A 71 1.40 9.04 -1.37
CA LEU A 71 0.68 7.87 -0.88
C LEU A 71 -0.79 8.03 -1.25
N GLU A 72 -1.31 7.10 -2.04
CA GLU A 72 -2.73 7.03 -2.40
C GLU A 72 -3.37 5.90 -1.59
N ILE A 73 -4.47 6.20 -0.89
CA ILE A 73 -5.24 5.23 -0.11
C ILE A 73 -6.60 5.08 -0.77
N ALA A 74 -6.97 3.84 -1.08
CA ALA A 74 -8.19 3.51 -1.80
C ALA A 74 -8.87 2.29 -1.19
N GLY A 75 -10.14 2.12 -1.55
CA GLY A 75 -10.95 1.02 -1.05
C GLY A 75 -10.89 -0.28 -1.85
N HIS A 76 -10.09 -0.32 -2.92
CA HIS A 76 -9.96 -1.46 -3.83
C HIS A 76 -8.71 -1.30 -4.71
N HIS A 77 -8.28 -2.40 -5.32
CA HIS A 77 -7.25 -2.43 -6.37
C HIS A 77 -7.69 -3.39 -7.49
N PHE A 78 -8.84 -3.07 -8.09
CA PHE A 78 -9.46 -3.86 -9.14
C PHE A 78 -8.80 -3.56 -10.50
N PRO A 79 -8.64 -4.55 -11.41
CA PRO A 79 -9.04 -5.96 -11.28
C PRO A 79 -7.98 -6.85 -10.61
N ALA A 80 -6.84 -6.30 -10.20
CA ALA A 80 -5.73 -7.07 -9.64
C ALA A 80 -6.09 -7.82 -8.33
N HIS A 81 -7.11 -7.37 -7.60
CA HIS A 81 -7.64 -8.01 -6.40
C HIS A 81 -9.16 -8.21 -6.53
N ALA A 82 -9.63 -9.39 -6.10
CA ALA A 82 -11.06 -9.69 -6.08
C ALA A 82 -11.81 -8.67 -5.22
N ARG A 83 -12.88 -8.10 -5.79
CA ARG A 83 -13.71 -7.09 -5.12
C ARG A 83 -14.22 -7.62 -3.79
N ASN A 84 -14.06 -6.86 -2.71
CA ASN A 84 -14.68 -7.17 -1.42
C ASN A 84 -16.20 -7.00 -1.50
N PRO A 85 -17.00 -8.02 -1.14
CA PRO A 85 -18.46 -7.88 -1.00
C PRO A 85 -18.90 -6.97 0.15
N HIS A 86 -17.99 -6.76 1.10
CA HIS A 86 -18.15 -6.05 2.38
C HIS A 86 -19.12 -6.71 3.37
N THR A 87 -19.76 -7.81 2.98
CA THR A 87 -20.63 -8.64 3.83
C THR A 87 -19.86 -9.61 4.71
N GLY A 88 -18.61 -9.93 4.33
CA GLY A 88 -17.83 -11.03 4.91
C GLY A 88 -17.92 -12.33 4.09
N ASP A 89 -18.82 -12.39 3.10
CA ASP A 89 -18.96 -13.55 2.22
C ASP A 89 -17.74 -13.70 1.28
N ASP A 90 -17.58 -14.90 0.70
CA ASP A 90 -16.54 -15.18 -0.29
C ASP A 90 -16.67 -14.24 -1.51
N PRO A 91 -15.63 -13.45 -1.85
CA PRO A 91 -15.62 -12.56 -3.01
C PRO A 91 -15.97 -13.18 -4.35
N VAL A 92 -15.70 -14.48 -4.52
CA VAL A 92 -15.88 -15.19 -5.78
C VAL A 92 -17.34 -15.60 -5.96
N THR A 93 -18.02 -15.97 -4.87
CA THR A 93 -19.38 -16.51 -4.92
C THR A 93 -20.44 -15.56 -4.37
N ALA A 94 -20.05 -14.43 -3.77
CA ALA A 94 -21.00 -13.48 -3.22
C ALA A 94 -21.87 -12.84 -4.31
N HIS A 95 -23.19 -12.95 -4.13
CA HIS A 95 -24.18 -12.28 -4.98
C HIS A 95 -24.74 -10.99 -4.37
N ARG A 96 -24.51 -10.78 -3.06
CA ARG A 96 -24.93 -9.58 -2.33
C ARG A 96 -23.71 -8.73 -2.01
N LEU A 97 -23.84 -7.43 -2.23
CA LEU A 97 -22.76 -6.45 -2.00
C LEU A 97 -23.29 -5.33 -1.11
N LEU A 98 -22.49 -4.90 -0.14
CA LEU A 98 -22.80 -3.73 0.68
C LEU A 98 -21.94 -2.54 0.24
N PRO A 99 -22.48 -1.32 0.17
CA PRO A 99 -21.64 -0.13 0.09
C PRO A 99 -20.85 0.04 1.39
N SER A 100 -19.53 0.26 1.29
CA SER A 100 -18.67 0.44 2.47
C SER A 100 -18.23 1.89 2.60
N ARG A 101 -18.87 2.61 3.53
CA ARG A 101 -18.39 3.91 4.02
C ARG A 101 -17.14 3.66 4.86
N ARG A 102 -16.10 4.45 4.61
CA ARG A 102 -14.78 4.32 5.23
C ARG A 102 -14.21 5.68 5.57
N GLU A 103 -13.43 5.71 6.64
CA GLU A 103 -12.78 6.91 7.15
C GLU A 103 -11.33 6.55 7.48
N VAL A 104 -10.40 7.44 7.13
CA VAL A 104 -8.99 7.36 7.50
C VAL A 104 -8.69 8.58 8.34
N ASP A 105 -8.09 8.39 9.51
CA ASP A 105 -7.62 9.50 10.33
C ASP A 105 -6.32 10.05 9.72
N PRO A 106 -6.32 11.29 9.17
CA PRO A 106 -5.15 11.84 8.50
C PRO A 106 -3.97 12.09 9.45
N ALA A 107 -4.20 12.25 10.75
CA ALA A 107 -3.14 12.44 11.74
C ALA A 107 -2.45 11.11 12.12
N ALA A 108 -3.06 9.98 11.77
CA ALA A 108 -2.58 8.64 12.10
C ALA A 108 -2.22 7.82 10.84
N VAL A 109 -1.68 8.50 9.83
CA VAL A 109 -1.08 7.90 8.64
C VAL A 109 0.44 8.00 8.73
N ALA A 110 1.13 6.87 8.61
CA ALA A 110 2.59 6.82 8.56
C ALA A 110 3.08 5.94 7.40
N LEU A 111 4.00 6.47 6.59
CA LEU A 111 4.70 5.73 5.55
C LEU A 111 6.11 5.37 6.04
N THR A 112 6.46 4.09 6.01
CA THR A 112 7.79 3.59 6.37
C THR A 112 8.57 3.22 5.11
N LEU A 113 9.74 3.84 4.95
CA LEU A 113 10.68 3.61 3.85
C LEU A 113 12.09 3.38 4.41
N HIS A 114 12.82 2.42 3.86
CA HIS A 114 14.25 2.29 4.13
C HIS A 114 15.04 3.10 3.12
N VAL A 115 15.88 4.00 3.63
CA VAL A 115 16.74 4.88 2.83
C VAL A 115 18.19 4.46 3.03
N LEU A 116 18.92 4.31 1.92
CA LEU A 116 20.38 4.20 1.98
C LEU A 116 20.94 5.62 2.01
N PRO A 117 21.72 5.99 3.04
CA PRO A 117 22.26 7.34 3.17
C PRO A 117 23.37 7.64 2.17
N SER A 118 24.03 6.59 1.66
CA SER A 118 25.07 6.67 0.63
C SER A 118 24.71 5.78 -0.56
N ARG A 119 25.25 6.15 -1.72
CA ARG A 119 25.15 5.31 -2.92
C ARG A 119 25.93 4.01 -2.65
N PRO A 120 25.30 2.82 -2.80
CA PRO A 120 26.03 1.58 -2.66
C PRO A 120 27.12 1.49 -3.75
N THR A 121 28.29 1.00 -3.36
CA THR A 121 29.38 0.70 -4.29
C THR A 121 28.89 -0.36 -5.28
N PRO A 122 28.96 -0.12 -6.61
CA PRO A 122 28.67 -1.16 -7.58
C PRO A 122 29.60 -2.35 -7.33
N THR A 123 29.04 -3.54 -7.27
CA THR A 123 29.78 -4.80 -7.20
C THR A 123 29.52 -5.55 -8.50
N ASP A 124 30.56 -6.14 -9.10
CA ASP A 124 30.39 -6.98 -10.29
C ASP A 124 29.68 -8.28 -9.88
N PRO A 125 28.50 -8.61 -10.43
CA PRO A 125 27.78 -9.84 -10.11
C PRO A 125 28.64 -11.10 -10.33
N ALA A 126 29.58 -11.08 -11.27
CA ALA A 126 30.48 -12.21 -11.53
C ALA A 126 31.43 -12.49 -10.36
N GLU A 127 31.79 -11.47 -9.58
CA GLU A 127 32.64 -11.62 -8.39
C GLU A 127 31.87 -12.18 -7.17
N GLU A 128 30.53 -12.11 -7.18
CA GLU A 128 29.67 -12.57 -6.08
C GLU A 128 29.32 -14.06 -6.20
N ILE A 129 29.23 -14.60 -7.43
CA ILE A 129 28.88 -16.01 -7.69
C ILE A 129 30.05 -16.98 -7.46
N LEU A 130 31.29 -16.48 -7.55
CA LEU A 130 32.51 -17.30 -7.42
C LEU A 130 33.01 -17.46 -5.98
N ARG A 131 32.20 -17.10 -4.96
CA ARG A 131 32.52 -17.29 -3.54
C ARG A 131 31.56 -18.25 -2.84
#